data_AF-A0A164CYF3-F1
#
_entry.id   AF-A0A164CYF3-F1
#
_cell.length_a   1.000
_cell.length_b   1.000
_cell.length_c   1.000
_cell.angle_alpha   90.00
_cell.angle_beta   90.00
_cell.angle_gamma   90.00
#
_symmetry.space_group_name_H-M   'P 1'
#
loop_
_entity.id
_entity.type
_entity.pdbx_description
1 polymer ?
#
loop_
_entity_poly.entity_id
_entity_poly.type
_entity_poly.pdbx_seq_one_letter_code
_entity_poly.pdbx_strand_id
1 'polypeptide(L)'
;MLLLVLPPQAFAAEVLQVRSATLLQIGDRNRNYSVQLACVQVDPEDEPQAQDWMRRALPRRRRVNLRPEGSADGVLLARVTPIGDDLDLGSALVSEGLAQVTCPGV
;
A
#
# COMPACT_ATOMS: atom_id res chain seq x y z
N MET A 1 -33.49 -5.44 27.55
CA MET A 1 -33.03 -4.44 26.57
C MET A 1 -31.87 -5.06 25.80
N LEU A 2 -32.11 -5.51 24.56
CA LEU A 2 -31.11 -6.22 23.75
C LEU A 2 -30.32 -5.19 22.93
N LEU A 3 -29.03 -5.03 23.22
CA LEU A 3 -28.14 -4.17 22.43
C LEU A 3 -27.73 -4.93 21.16
N LEU A 4 -28.25 -4.54 20.00
CA LEU A 4 -27.70 -4.98 18.71
C LEU A 4 -26.42 -4.17 18.41
N VAL A 5 -25.27 -4.83 18.55
CA VAL A 5 -24.00 -4.28 18.06
C VAL A 5 -23.96 -4.50 16.55
N LEU A 6 -24.16 -3.45 15.76
CA LEU A 6 -23.86 -3.52 14.32
C LEU A 6 -22.34 -3.63 14.14
N PRO A 7 -21.86 -4.50 13.23
CA PRO A 7 -20.45 -4.58 12.93
C PRO A 7 -19.97 -3.25 12.32
N PRO A 8 -18.77 -2.77 12.68
CA PRO A 8 -18.19 -1.60 12.04
C PRO A 8 -18.06 -1.91 10.54
N GLN A 9 -18.64 -1.05 9.70
CA GLN A 9 -18.45 -1.16 8.26
C GLN A 9 -16.98 -0.90 7.96
N ALA A 10 -16.23 -1.96 7.63
CA ALA A 10 -14.88 -1.85 7.14
C ALA A 10 -14.94 -1.20 5.75
N PHE A 11 -14.71 0.11 5.70
CA PHE A 11 -14.54 0.81 4.43
C PHE A 11 -13.19 0.42 3.84
N ALA A 12 -13.18 0.16 2.53
CA ALA A 12 -11.93 -0.12 1.84
C ALA A 12 -11.03 1.11 1.88
N ALA A 13 -9.75 0.87 2.14
CA ALA A 13 -8.71 1.88 2.00
C ALA A 13 -8.62 2.34 0.54
N GLU A 14 -8.43 3.63 0.34
CA GLU A 14 -8.22 4.25 -0.97
C GLU A 14 -6.85 4.92 -1.01
N VAL A 15 -6.16 4.78 -2.14
CA VAL A 15 -4.95 5.54 -2.39
C VAL A 15 -5.34 6.96 -2.75
N LEU A 16 -4.97 7.90 -1.89
CA LEU A 16 -5.18 9.34 -2.08
C LEU A 16 -4.02 9.95 -2.86
N GLN A 17 -2.79 9.52 -2.57
CA GLN A 17 -1.58 10.06 -3.20
C GLN A 17 -0.42 9.06 -3.15
N VAL A 18 0.39 9.05 -4.21
CA VAL A 18 1.72 8.42 -4.25
C VAL A 18 2.75 9.46 -3.81
N ARG A 19 3.33 9.32 -2.61
CA ARG A 19 4.31 10.28 -2.07
C ARG A 19 5.73 9.95 -2.54
N SER A 20 6.06 8.67 -2.64
CA SER A 20 7.30 8.14 -3.23
C SER A 20 7.03 6.75 -3.85
N ALA A 21 8.04 6.03 -4.33
CA ALA A 21 7.82 4.71 -4.93
C ALA A 21 7.28 3.68 -3.92
N THR A 22 7.64 3.81 -2.64
CA THR A 22 7.23 2.90 -1.57
C THR A 22 6.34 3.54 -0.51
N LEU A 23 6.07 4.86 -0.57
CA LEU A 23 5.24 5.58 0.40
C LEU A 23 3.93 6.09 -0.22
N LEU A 24 2.81 5.59 0.31
CA LEU A 24 1.46 5.94 -0.12
C LEU A 24 0.72 6.71 0.98
N GLN A 25 -0.11 7.66 0.57
CA GLN A 25 -1.11 8.25 1.45
C GLN A 25 -2.45 7.54 1.22
N ILE A 26 -2.98 6.95 2.28
CA ILE A 26 -4.22 6.17 2.28
C ILE A 26 -5.30 6.91 3.04
N GLY A 27 -6.55 6.80 2.57
CA GLY A 27 -7.75 7.23 3.28
C GLY A 27 -8.76 6.09 3.42
N ASP A 28 -9.41 5.99 4.58
CA ASP A 28 -10.45 4.97 4.86
C ASP A 28 -11.81 5.60 5.25
N ARG A 29 -12.07 6.82 4.77
CA ARG A 29 -13.18 7.75 5.16
C ARG A 29 -13.14 8.27 6.60
N ASN A 30 -12.44 7.59 7.51
CA ASN A 30 -12.33 8.01 8.90
C ASN A 30 -11.04 8.79 9.15
N ARG A 31 -9.93 8.33 8.55
CA ARG A 31 -8.60 8.92 8.74
C ARG A 31 -7.79 8.89 7.44
N ASN A 32 -6.82 9.78 7.37
CA ASN A 32 -5.77 9.77 6.36
C ASN A 32 -4.45 9.42 7.05
N TYR A 33 -3.71 8.47 6.50
CA TYR A 33 -2.43 8.02 7.08
C TYR A 33 -1.46 7.57 5.99
N SER A 34 -0.18 7.57 6.34
CA SER A 34 0.87 7.07 5.46
C SER A 34 1.03 5.57 5.65
N VAL A 35 1.18 4.87 4.52
CA VAL A 35 1.52 3.46 4.47
C VAL A 35 2.75 3.31 3.62
N GLN A 36 3.76 2.64 4.18
CA GLN A 36 4.95 2.25 3.43
C GLN A 36 4.81 0.78 3.02
N LEU A 37 5.19 0.48 1.77
CA LEU A 37 5.18 -0.88 1.26
C LEU A 37 6.13 -1.75 2.09
N ALA A 38 5.60 -2.82 2.65
CA ALA A 38 6.39 -3.79 3.37
C ALA A 38 7.22 -4.64 2.40
N CYS A 39 8.38 -5.13 2.88
CA CYS A 39 9.17 -6.16 2.22
C CYS A 39 9.72 -5.83 0.84
N VAL A 40 9.80 -4.55 0.49
CA VAL A 40 10.40 -4.09 -0.78
C VAL A 40 11.32 -2.89 -0.55
N GLN A 41 12.36 -2.82 -1.37
CA GLN A 41 13.27 -1.68 -1.45
C GLN A 41 13.45 -1.29 -2.91
N VAL A 42 13.44 0.01 -3.17
CA VAL A 42 13.71 0.60 -4.48
C VAL A 42 15.07 1.27 -4.39
N ASP A 43 15.92 1.03 -5.38
CA ASP A 43 17.23 1.68 -5.44
C ASP A 43 17.05 3.19 -5.72
N PRO A 44 17.86 4.07 -5.13
CA PRO A 44 17.71 5.51 -5.31
C PRO A 44 17.76 5.98 -6.76
N GLU A 45 18.47 5.24 -7.63
CA GLU A 45 18.54 5.51 -9.07
C GLU A 45 17.22 5.20 -9.81
N ASP A 46 16.45 4.23 -9.33
CA ASP A 46 15.17 3.80 -9.91
C ASP A 46 13.96 4.52 -9.32
N GLU A 47 14.13 5.25 -8.22
CA GLU A 47 13.04 5.92 -7.48
C GLU A 47 12.12 6.77 -8.38
N PRO A 48 12.62 7.60 -9.32
CA PRO A 48 11.75 8.37 -10.22
C PRO A 48 10.90 7.47 -11.11
N GLN A 49 11.51 6.42 -11.68
CA GLN A 49 10.84 5.49 -12.59
C GLN A 49 9.80 4.65 -11.85
N ALA A 50 10.15 4.15 -10.67
CA ALA A 50 9.25 3.39 -9.79
C ALA A 50 8.08 4.25 -9.30
N GLN A 51 8.32 5.52 -8.95
CA GLN A 51 7.26 6.44 -8.55
C GLN A 51 6.29 6.72 -9.71
N ASP A 52 6.79 6.92 -10.93
CA ASP A 52 5.94 7.16 -12.11
C ASP A 52 5.19 5.89 -12.54
N TRP A 53 5.78 4.70 -12.36
CA TRP A 53 5.05 3.45 -12.48
C TRP A 53 3.91 3.37 -11.45
N MET A 54 4.18 3.69 -10.18
CA MET A 54 3.18 3.65 -9.12
C MET A 54 1.99 4.59 -9.38
N ARG A 55 2.25 5.79 -9.92
CA ARG A 55 1.21 6.74 -10.32
C ARG A 55 0.34 6.23 -11.46
N ARG A 56 0.90 5.44 -12.39
CA ARG A 56 0.15 4.80 -13.48
C ARG A 56 -0.65 3.59 -13.00
N ALA A 57 -0.07 2.77 -12.12
CA ALA A 57 -0.72 1.61 -11.53
C ALA A 57 -1.87 1.98 -10.58
N LEU A 58 -1.80 3.16 -9.94
CA LEU A 58 -2.79 3.65 -8.99
C LEU A 58 -3.51 4.90 -9.52
N PRO A 59 -4.51 4.74 -10.40
CA PRO A 59 -5.38 5.85 -10.78
C PRO A 59 -6.10 6.42 -9.54
N ARG A 60 -6.53 7.68 -9.61
CA ARG A 60 -7.11 8.40 -8.46
C ARG A 60 -8.18 7.58 -7.73
N ARG A 61 -8.07 7.52 -6.39
CA ARG A 61 -9.00 6.81 -5.48
C ARG A 61 -9.11 5.31 -5.76
N ARG A 62 -8.05 4.68 -6.29
CA ARG A 62 -7.98 3.22 -6.39
C ARG A 62 -8.14 2.63 -5.00
N ARG A 63 -9.15 1.77 -4.84
CA ARG A 63 -9.38 1.01 -3.60
C ARG A 63 -8.38 -0.12 -3.49
N VAL A 64 -7.86 -0.32 -2.28
CA VAL A 64 -6.83 -1.31 -1.95
C VAL A 64 -7.22 -2.09 -0.70
N ASN A 65 -6.72 -3.31 -0.61
CA ASN A 65 -6.66 -4.09 0.61
C ASN A 65 -5.29 -3.86 1.25
N LEU A 66 -5.28 -3.64 2.56
CA LEU A 66 -4.06 -3.53 3.35
C LEU A 66 -3.88 -4.79 4.19
N ARG A 67 -2.68 -5.36 4.16
CA ARG A 67 -2.25 -6.39 5.10
C ARG A 67 -1.08 -5.83 5.92
N PRO A 68 -1.32 -5.41 7.18
CA PRO A 68 -0.28 -4.90 8.07
C PRO A 68 0.80 -5.96 8.31
N GLU A 69 2.06 -5.54 8.25
CA GLU A 69 3.24 -6.37 8.55
C GLU A 69 4.03 -5.81 9.75
N GLY A 70 3.88 -4.51 10.06
CA GLY A 70 4.54 -3.89 11.20
C GLY A 70 4.50 -2.36 11.14
N SER A 71 5.44 -1.72 11.80
CA SER A 71 5.63 -0.27 11.72
C SER A 71 7.10 0.08 11.81
N ALA A 72 7.53 1.09 11.06
CA ALA A 72 8.88 1.67 11.14
C ALA A 72 8.74 3.19 11.28
N ASP A 73 9.45 3.78 12.25
CA ASP A 73 9.45 5.23 12.52
C ASP A 73 8.04 5.85 12.64
N GLY A 74 7.10 5.08 13.21
CA GLY A 74 5.70 5.50 13.38
C GLY A 74 4.85 5.43 12.10
N VAL A 75 5.39 4.94 10.99
CA VAL A 75 4.68 4.68 9.73
C VAL A 75 4.26 3.22 9.66
N LEU A 76 3.03 2.95 9.20
CA LEU A 76 2.51 1.60 9.00
C LEU A 76 3.23 0.94 7.82
N LEU A 77 3.82 -0.23 8.06
CA LEU A 77 4.33 -1.12 7.02
C LEU A 77 3.22 -2.11 6.64
N ALA A 78 2.86 -2.16 5.36
CA ALA A 78 1.83 -3.08 4.89
C ALA A 78 2.07 -3.56 3.46
N ARG A 79 1.57 -4.76 3.15
CA ARG A 79 1.32 -5.14 1.76
C ARG A 79 0.05 -4.45 1.30
N VAL A 80 0.11 -3.88 0.10
CA VAL A 80 -0.98 -3.09 -0.48
C VAL A 80 -1.39 -3.75 -1.78
N THR A 81 -2.59 -4.33 -1.82
CA THR A 81 -3.11 -5.04 -2.99
C THR A 81 -4.30 -4.25 -3.56
N PRO A 82 -4.25 -3.74 -4.80
CA PRO A 82 -5.42 -3.13 -5.43
C PRO A 82 -6.59 -4.10 -5.50
N ILE A 83 -7.81 -3.63 -5.23
CA ILE A 83 -8.99 -4.50 -5.26
C ILE A 83 -9.25 -4.97 -6.69
N GLY A 84 -9.23 -6.29 -6.91
CA GLY A 84 -9.39 -6.91 -8.23
C GLY A 84 -8.06 -7.32 -8.88
N ASP A 85 -6.94 -7.06 -8.21
CA ASP A 85 -5.62 -7.51 -8.65
C ASP A 85 -5.14 -8.64 -7.70
N ASP A 86 -4.38 -9.59 -8.25
CA ASP A 86 -3.86 -10.74 -7.48
C ASP A 86 -2.53 -10.41 -6.77
N LEU A 87 -1.76 -9.48 -7.33
CA LEU A 87 -0.44 -9.09 -6.82
C LEU A 87 -0.52 -7.83 -5.96
N ASP A 88 0.21 -7.84 -4.85
CA ASP A 88 0.48 -6.61 -4.11
C ASP A 88 1.46 -5.70 -4.89
N LEU A 89 1.39 -4.40 -4.64
CA LEU A 89 2.19 -3.39 -5.34
C LEU A 89 3.69 -3.60 -5.19
N GLY A 90 4.16 -4.15 -4.06
CA GLY A 90 5.56 -4.47 -3.87
C GLY A 90 5.99 -5.61 -4.79
N SER A 91 5.23 -6.69 -4.83
CA SER A 91 5.46 -7.82 -5.74
C SER A 91 5.40 -7.39 -7.22
N ALA A 92 4.50 -6.46 -7.56
CA ALA A 92 4.40 -5.91 -8.90
C ALA A 92 5.63 -5.06 -9.27
N LEU A 93 6.13 -4.18 -8.38
CA LEU A 93 7.38 -3.44 -8.60
C LEU A 93 8.57 -4.37 -8.83
N VAL A 94 8.67 -5.45 -8.05
CA VAL A 94 9.74 -6.45 -8.21
C VAL A 94 9.63 -7.16 -9.57
N SER A 95 8.41 -7.49 -10.01
CA SER A 95 8.16 -8.12 -11.31
C SER A 95 8.55 -7.22 -12.49
N GLU A 96 8.44 -5.90 -12.31
CA GLU A 96 8.84 -4.89 -13.29
C GLU A 96 10.35 -4.57 -13.23
N GLY A 97 11.11 -5.19 -12.32
CA GLY A 97 12.53 -4.93 -12.11
C GLY A 97 12.83 -3.58 -11.46
N LEU A 98 11.84 -2.97 -10.78
CA LEU A 98 11.93 -1.64 -10.17
C LEU A 98 12.14 -1.69 -8.65
N ALA A 99 12.15 -2.89 -8.07
CA ALA A 99 12.37 -3.10 -6.64
C ALA A 99 12.99 -4.47 -6.36
N GLN A 100 13.54 -4.60 -5.16
CA GLN A 100 14.09 -5.85 -4.62
C GLN A 100 13.28 -6.27 -3.38
N VAL A 101 13.11 -7.57 -3.20
CA VAL A 101 12.46 -8.12 -1.99
C VAL A 101 13.44 -8.07 -0.83
N THR A 102 13.01 -7.53 0.31
CA THR A 102 13.85 -7.39 1.51
C THR A 102 13.46 -8.29 2.68
N CYS A 103 12.24 -8.83 2.69
CA CYS A 103 11.86 -9.82 3.69
C CYS A 103 12.26 -11.23 3.24
N PRO A 104 12.75 -12.10 4.16
CA PRO A 104 12.83 -13.51 3.86
C PRO A 104 11.43 -14.02 3.50
N GLY A 105 11.30 -14.67 2.34
CA GLY A 105 10.06 -15.32 1.94
C GLY A 105 9.65 -16.31 3.03
N VAL A 106 8.45 -16.13 3.58
CA VAL A 106 7.85 -17.06 4.54
C VAL A 106 7.57 -18.41 3.90
#